data_AF-A0A514WWR1-F1
#
_entry.id   AF-A0A514WWR1-F1
#
_cell.length_a   1.000
_cell.length_b   1.000
_cell.length_c   1.000
_cell.angle_alpha   90.00
_cell.angle_beta   90.00
_cell.angle_gamma   90.00
#
_symmetry.space_group_name_H-M   'P 1'
#
loop_
_entity.id
_entity.type
_entity.pdbx_description
1 polymer ?
#
loop_
_entity_poly.entity_id
_entity_poly.type
_entity_poly.pdbx_seq_one_letter_code
_entity_poly.pdbx_strand_id
1 'polypeptide(L)'
;MLTETLKSISDRIESPISGTFITAWLITNWQIPITTVFGDPSRNRVELIQGYLKQSNLWCLLIIPLGFTLIYLFGMPLARELYRNFMNSVEYRISIRDLKLETDLSEIKEYKQTLKALLGNLSDHYRDNIQNLQRIHTLINDKQVSTASTELDNLIKRHEEIHKQHVYFTNTYKGEPKDQYRYLFVRRNLPTYGDSK
;
A
#
# COMPACT_ATOMS: atom_id res chain seq x y z
N MET A 1 -46.84 -31.06 24.75
CA MET A 1 -46.17 -32.30 24.30
C MET A 1 -45.37 -32.11 23.01
N LEU A 2 -45.98 -31.85 21.84
CA LEU A 2 -45.22 -31.68 20.58
C LEU A 2 -44.20 -30.52 20.61
N THR A 3 -44.53 -29.43 21.30
CA THR A 3 -43.67 -28.26 21.47
C THR A 3 -42.43 -28.55 22.32
N GLU A 4 -42.56 -29.39 23.35
CA GLU A 4 -41.44 -29.78 24.22
C GLU A 4 -40.51 -30.78 23.53
N THR A 5 -41.07 -31.70 22.73
CA THR A 5 -40.27 -32.62 21.92
C THR A 5 -39.51 -31.90 20.80
N LEU A 6 -40.12 -30.90 20.15
CA LEU A 6 -39.45 -30.09 19.15
C LEU A 6 -38.34 -29.22 19.75
N LYS A 7 -38.58 -28.65 20.94
CA LYS A 7 -37.56 -27.89 21.67
C LYS A 7 -36.37 -28.77 22.07
N SER A 8 -36.62 -29.95 22.62
CA SER A 8 -35.54 -30.89 22.96
C SER A 8 -34.74 -31.38 21.74
N ILE A 9 -35.35 -31.45 20.55
CA ILE A 9 -34.65 -31.78 19.31
C ILE A 9 -33.81 -30.58 18.85
N SER A 10 -34.35 -29.37 18.92
CA SER A 10 -33.63 -28.13 18.63
C SER A 10 -32.37 -27.99 19.49
N ASP A 11 -32.52 -28.14 20.81
CA ASP A 11 -31.41 -28.02 21.77
C ASP A 11 -30.29 -29.05 21.52
N ARG A 12 -30.61 -30.21 20.93
CA ARG A 12 -29.64 -31.26 20.57
C ARG A 12 -28.97 -31.02 19.21
N ILE A 13 -29.68 -30.38 18.28
CA ILE A 13 -29.16 -29.97 16.96
C ILE A 13 -28.30 -28.70 17.09
N GLU A 14 -28.54 -27.87 18.11
CA GLU A 14 -27.72 -26.70 18.44
C GLU A 14 -26.27 -27.05 18.79
N SER A 15 -25.98 -28.31 19.15
CA SER A 15 -24.59 -28.75 19.24
C SER A 15 -23.94 -28.69 17.85
N PRO A 16 -22.85 -27.93 17.65
CA PRO A 16 -22.18 -27.83 16.36
C PRO A 16 -21.75 -29.18 15.80
N ILE A 17 -21.46 -30.13 16.68
CA ILE A 17 -21.07 -31.50 16.31
C ILE A 17 -22.28 -32.27 15.77
N SER A 18 -23.38 -32.29 16.52
CA SER A 18 -24.59 -33.01 16.13
C SER A 18 -25.19 -32.45 14.84
N GLY A 19 -25.30 -31.13 14.72
CA GLY A 19 -25.81 -30.47 13.51
C GLY A 19 -24.95 -30.79 12.29
N THR A 20 -23.64 -30.58 12.39
CA THR A 20 -22.71 -30.86 11.29
C THR A 20 -22.71 -32.34 10.92
N PHE A 21 -22.76 -33.25 11.89
CA PHE A 21 -22.82 -34.69 11.63
C PHE A 21 -24.12 -35.10 10.94
N ILE A 22 -25.27 -34.59 11.37
CA ILE A 22 -26.55 -34.87 10.73
C ILE A 22 -26.54 -34.36 9.29
N THR A 23 -26.05 -33.14 9.05
CA THR A 23 -25.94 -32.59 7.69
C THR A 23 -24.99 -33.41 6.84
N ALA A 24 -23.81 -33.76 7.34
CA ALA A 24 -22.85 -34.60 6.64
C ALA A 24 -23.45 -35.97 6.32
N TRP A 25 -24.15 -36.59 7.27
CA TRP A 25 -24.79 -37.89 7.11
C TRP A 25 -25.91 -37.86 6.07
N LEU A 26 -26.73 -36.81 6.05
CA LEU A 26 -27.78 -36.62 5.05
C LEU A 26 -27.19 -36.46 3.64
N ILE A 27 -26.06 -35.79 3.50
CA ILE A 27 -25.37 -35.62 2.22
C ILE A 27 -24.75 -36.94 1.76
N THR A 28 -24.02 -37.64 2.64
CA THR A 28 -23.30 -38.86 2.27
C THR A 28 -24.23 -40.05 2.06
N ASN A 29 -25.34 -40.09 2.79
CA ASN A 29 -26.31 -41.19 2.77
C ASN A 29 -27.65 -40.76 2.15
N TRP A 30 -27.62 -39.81 1.21
CA TRP A 30 -28.79 -39.14 0.63
C TRP A 30 -29.87 -40.08 0.07
N GLN A 31 -29.52 -41.29 -0.33
CA GLN A 31 -30.47 -42.27 -0.85
C GLN A 31 -31.51 -42.70 0.21
N ILE A 32 -31.12 -42.77 1.49
CA ILE A 32 -32.00 -43.12 2.60
C ILE A 32 -33.08 -42.05 2.82
N PRO A 33 -32.77 -40.75 3.07
CA PRO A 33 -33.80 -39.74 3.25
C PRO A 33 -34.63 -39.52 1.98
N ILE A 34 -34.03 -39.56 0.79
CA ILE A 34 -34.80 -39.43 -0.46
C ILE A 34 -35.80 -40.57 -0.63
N THR A 35 -35.39 -41.83 -0.42
CA THR A 35 -36.29 -42.98 -0.53
C THR A 35 -37.36 -42.98 0.56
N THR A 36 -37.04 -42.44 1.74
CA THR A 36 -37.99 -42.31 2.85
C THR A 36 -39.09 -41.28 2.53
N VAL A 37 -38.71 -40.11 2.01
CA VAL A 37 -39.62 -38.98 1.75
C VAL A 37 -40.35 -39.12 0.41
N PHE A 38 -39.62 -39.46 -0.65
CA PHE A 38 -40.10 -39.45 -2.03
C PHE A 38 -40.24 -40.84 -2.66
N GLY A 39 -39.97 -41.92 -1.92
CA GLY A 39 -40.10 -43.28 -2.45
C GLY A 39 -41.53 -43.61 -2.87
N ASP A 40 -41.68 -44.42 -3.90
CA ASP A 40 -42.99 -44.91 -4.35
C ASP A 40 -43.69 -45.67 -3.19
N PRO A 41 -44.90 -45.25 -2.75
CA PRO A 41 -45.62 -45.92 -1.68
C PRO A 41 -46.10 -47.33 -2.05
N SER A 42 -46.15 -47.67 -3.35
CA SER A 42 -46.53 -49.02 -3.82
C SER A 42 -45.40 -50.05 -3.72
N ARG A 43 -44.15 -49.60 -3.61
CA ARG A 43 -42.98 -50.45 -3.33
C ARG A 43 -42.69 -50.46 -1.83
N ASN A 44 -42.25 -51.60 -1.30
CA ASN A 44 -41.89 -51.69 0.10
C ASN A 44 -40.61 -50.87 0.37
N ARG A 45 -40.78 -49.60 0.78
CA ARG A 45 -39.67 -48.65 1.06
C ARG A 45 -38.67 -49.23 2.05
N VAL A 46 -39.14 -50.06 2.97
CA VAL A 46 -38.30 -50.74 3.97
C VAL A 46 -37.37 -51.75 3.31
N GLU A 47 -37.82 -52.50 2.30
CA GLU A 47 -36.98 -53.46 1.57
C GLU A 47 -35.89 -52.75 0.75
N LEU A 48 -36.21 -51.59 0.16
CA LEU A 48 -35.22 -50.78 -0.57
C LEU A 48 -34.12 -50.24 0.36
N ILE A 49 -34.50 -49.72 1.53
CA ILE A 49 -33.55 -49.25 2.55
C ILE A 49 -32.74 -50.42 3.10
N GLN A 50 -33.37 -51.57 3.37
CA GLN A 50 -32.66 -52.77 3.82
C GLN A 50 -31.68 -53.29 2.77
N GLY A 51 -32.04 -53.26 1.49
CA GLY A 51 -31.15 -53.61 0.39
C GLY A 51 -29.91 -52.70 0.37
N TYR A 52 -30.13 -51.38 0.49
CA TYR A 52 -29.05 -50.41 0.57
C TYR A 52 -28.14 -50.63 1.79
N LEU A 53 -28.72 -50.88 2.96
CA LEU A 53 -27.96 -51.14 4.21
C LEU A 53 -27.20 -52.47 4.17
N LYS A 54 -27.70 -53.49 3.46
CA LYS A 54 -27.02 -54.79 3.29
C LYS A 54 -25.86 -54.71 2.29
N GLN A 55 -26.00 -53.89 1.25
CA GLN A 55 -24.95 -53.68 0.24
C GLN A 55 -23.87 -52.72 0.74
N SER A 56 -24.24 -51.76 1.58
CA SER A 56 -23.32 -50.77 2.13
C SER A 56 -22.63 -51.28 3.38
N ASN A 57 -21.34 -51.01 3.51
CA ASN A 57 -20.63 -51.29 4.77
C ASN A 57 -21.15 -50.34 5.86
N LEU A 58 -21.69 -50.89 6.96
CA LEU A 58 -22.19 -50.13 8.11
C LEU A 58 -21.15 -49.17 8.68
N TRP A 59 -19.87 -49.53 8.61
CA TRP A 59 -18.78 -48.66 9.02
C TRP A 59 -18.63 -47.43 8.13
N CYS A 60 -18.80 -47.57 6.82
CA CYS A 60 -18.74 -46.45 5.88
C CYS A 60 -19.90 -45.47 6.10
N LEU A 61 -21.10 -45.96 6.44
CA LEU A 61 -22.29 -45.15 6.70
C LEU A 61 -22.11 -44.16 7.87
N LEU A 62 -21.23 -44.47 8.81
CA LEU A 62 -20.96 -43.65 10.00
C LEU A 62 -19.60 -42.94 9.94
N ILE A 63 -18.53 -43.64 9.54
CA ILE A 63 -17.17 -43.10 9.54
C ILE A 63 -17.01 -41.98 8.52
N ILE A 64 -17.60 -42.10 7.33
CA ILE A 64 -17.46 -41.08 6.28
C ILE A 64 -18.09 -39.75 6.74
N PRO A 65 -19.36 -39.70 7.18
CA PRO A 65 -19.93 -38.46 7.71
C PRO A 65 -19.23 -37.98 8.99
N LEU A 66 -18.73 -38.86 9.85
CA LEU A 66 -17.91 -38.47 11.00
C LEU A 66 -16.60 -37.80 10.56
N GLY A 67 -15.94 -38.32 9.53
CA GLY A 67 -14.74 -37.76 8.94
C GLY A 67 -14.99 -36.36 8.35
N PHE A 68 -16.07 -36.19 7.59
CA PHE A 68 -16.49 -34.88 7.09
C PHE A 68 -16.81 -33.91 8.22
N THR A 69 -17.43 -34.38 9.30
CA THR A 69 -17.73 -33.56 10.49
C THR A 69 -16.45 -33.06 11.14
N LEU A 70 -15.45 -33.92 11.32
CA LEU A 70 -14.15 -33.55 11.87
C LEU A 70 -13.41 -32.59 10.93
N ILE A 71 -13.37 -32.87 9.63
CA ILE A 71 -12.76 -31.98 8.64
C ILE A 71 -13.45 -30.62 8.65
N TYR A 72 -14.77 -30.56 8.77
CA TYR A 72 -15.48 -29.29 8.82
C TYR A 72 -15.16 -28.53 10.12
N LEU A 73 -15.30 -29.19 11.28
CA LEU A 73 -15.10 -28.55 12.58
C LEU A 73 -13.66 -28.09 12.82
N PHE A 74 -12.67 -28.87 12.37
CA PHE A 74 -11.25 -28.54 12.58
C PHE A 74 -10.63 -27.87 11.36
N GLY A 75 -11.01 -28.27 10.15
CA GLY A 75 -10.51 -27.70 8.91
C GLY A 75 -11.04 -26.29 8.64
N MET A 76 -12.29 -25.96 9.00
CA MET A 76 -12.79 -24.59 8.80
C MET A 76 -12.05 -23.54 9.64
N PRO A 77 -11.79 -23.73 10.95
CA PRO A 77 -10.96 -22.82 11.73
C PRO A 77 -9.54 -22.67 11.15
N LEU A 78 -8.92 -23.77 10.73
CA LEU A 78 -7.58 -23.74 10.10
C LEU A 78 -7.60 -22.99 8.78
N ALA A 79 -8.57 -23.26 7.90
CA ALA A 79 -8.73 -22.57 6.63
C ALA A 79 -8.97 -21.06 6.83
N ARG A 80 -9.77 -20.69 7.84
CA ARG A 80 -10.02 -19.29 8.21
C ARG A 80 -8.75 -18.59 8.67
N GLU A 81 -7.94 -19.26 9.48
CA GLU A 81 -6.65 -18.73 9.96
C GLU A 81 -5.66 -18.54 8.80
N LEU A 82 -5.54 -19.54 7.92
CA LEU A 82 -4.71 -19.46 6.73
C LEU A 82 -5.15 -18.33 5.80
N TYR A 83 -6.45 -18.20 5.56
CA TYR A 83 -7.01 -17.13 4.75
C TYR A 83 -6.73 -15.75 5.35
N ARG A 84 -6.91 -15.60 6.67
CA ARG A 84 -6.59 -14.35 7.37
C ARG A 84 -5.12 -13.99 7.24
N ASN A 85 -4.21 -14.95 7.45
CA ASN A 85 -2.77 -14.71 7.35
C ASN A 85 -2.35 -14.37 5.93
N PHE A 86 -2.96 -15.02 4.93
CA PHE A 86 -2.76 -14.69 3.52
C PHE A 86 -3.22 -13.26 3.21
N MET A 87 -4.44 -12.88 3.62
CA MET A 87 -4.98 -11.55 3.37
C MET A 87 -4.16 -10.46 4.06
N ASN A 88 -3.78 -10.66 5.32
CA ASN A 88 -2.91 -9.73 6.06
C ASN A 88 -1.56 -9.55 5.35
N SER A 89 -1.00 -10.63 4.78
CA SER A 89 0.25 -10.56 4.04
C SER A 89 0.13 -9.79 2.74
N VAL A 90 -1.01 -9.90 2.05
CA VAL A 90 -1.31 -9.13 0.83
C VAL A 90 -1.52 -7.67 1.17
N GLU A 91 -2.32 -7.36 2.18
CA GLU A 91 -2.61 -5.99 2.63
C GLU A 91 -1.34 -5.28 3.09
N TYR A 92 -0.46 -5.97 3.83
CA TYR A 92 0.84 -5.43 4.22
C TYR A 92 1.72 -5.06 3.01
N ARG A 93 1.68 -5.86 1.93
CA ARG A 93 2.44 -5.55 0.70
C ARG A 93 1.87 -4.38 -0.07
N ILE A 94 0.55 -4.19 -0.04
CA ILE A 94 -0.13 -3.06 -0.69
C ILE A 94 0.18 -1.78 0.07
N SER A 95 0.00 -1.76 1.40
CA SER A 95 0.26 -0.57 2.21
C SER A 95 1.70 -0.07 2.14
N ILE A 96 2.69 -0.97 2.09
CA ILE A 96 4.09 -0.60 1.90
C ILE A 96 4.33 0.03 0.51
N ARG A 97 3.61 -0.41 -0.53
CA ARG A 97 3.72 0.20 -1.87
C ARG A 97 3.11 1.60 -1.88
N ASP A 98 1.95 1.77 -1.27
CA ASP A 98 1.27 3.06 -1.20
C ASP A 98 2.09 4.08 -0.42
N LEU A 99 2.67 3.67 0.71
CA LEU A 99 3.53 4.53 1.53
C LEU A 99 4.81 4.94 0.81
N LYS A 100 5.42 4.03 0.03
CA LYS A 100 6.56 4.37 -0.85
C LYS A 100 6.15 5.35 -1.94
N LEU A 101 5.00 5.14 -2.56
CA LEU A 101 4.52 5.99 -3.63
C LEU A 101 4.19 7.41 -3.12
N GLU A 102 3.62 7.53 -1.93
CA GLU A 102 3.40 8.82 -1.29
C GLU A 102 4.72 9.54 -0.95
N THR A 103 5.70 8.78 -0.46
CA THR A 103 7.05 9.32 -0.20
C THR A 103 7.71 9.81 -1.49
N ASP A 104 7.74 8.98 -2.54
CA ASP A 104 8.31 9.33 -3.84
C ASP A 104 7.61 10.56 -4.45
N LEU A 105 6.28 10.65 -4.33
CA LEU A 105 5.51 11.82 -4.79
C LEU A 105 5.86 13.09 -4.02
N SER A 106 6.06 12.98 -2.69
CA SER A 106 6.46 14.11 -1.85
C SER A 106 7.85 14.62 -2.23
N GLU A 107 8.81 13.72 -2.45
CA GLU A 107 10.17 14.05 -2.88
C GLU A 107 10.17 14.72 -4.26
N ILE A 108 9.40 14.20 -5.22
CA ILE A 108 9.27 14.81 -6.55
C ILE A 108 8.66 16.23 -6.47
N LYS A 109 7.69 16.43 -5.59
CA LYS A 109 7.04 17.74 -5.39
C LYS A 109 8.02 18.76 -4.83
N GLU A 110 8.80 18.38 -3.82
CA GLU A 110 9.85 19.23 -3.23
C GLU A 110 10.95 19.54 -4.25
N TYR A 111 11.38 18.55 -5.02
CA TYR A 111 12.35 18.73 -6.10
C TYR A 111 11.85 19.75 -7.13
N LYS A 112 10.59 19.63 -7.57
CA LYS A 112 9.98 20.58 -8.52
C LYS A 112 9.88 22.00 -7.97
N GLN A 113 9.56 22.15 -6.69
CA GLN A 113 9.52 23.47 -6.03
C GLN A 113 10.91 24.10 -5.95
N THR A 114 11.91 23.31 -5.58
CA THR A 114 13.31 23.77 -5.50
C THR A 114 13.82 24.19 -6.88
N LEU A 115 13.55 23.38 -7.91
CA LEU A 115 13.92 23.70 -9.28
C LEU A 115 13.24 25.00 -9.77
N LYS A 116 11.95 25.18 -9.45
CA LYS A 116 11.23 26.41 -9.79
C LYS A 116 11.81 27.65 -9.10
N ALA A 117 12.21 27.53 -7.83
CA ALA A 117 12.86 28.62 -7.10
C ALA A 117 14.23 28.97 -7.70
N LEU A 118 15.03 27.97 -8.06
CA LEU A 118 16.32 28.17 -8.72
C LEU A 118 16.17 28.87 -10.08
N LEU A 119 15.21 28.42 -10.91
CA LEU A 119 14.92 29.05 -12.19
C LEU A 119 14.44 30.50 -12.03
N GLY A 120 13.64 30.79 -11.01
CA GLY A 120 13.22 32.15 -10.67
C GLY A 120 14.42 33.05 -10.35
N ASN A 121 15.27 32.62 -9.41
CA ASN A 121 16.47 33.36 -9.04
C ASN A 121 17.42 33.59 -10.23
N LEU A 122 17.56 32.59 -11.10
CA LEU A 122 18.39 32.71 -12.31
C LEU A 122 17.80 33.76 -13.27
N SER A 123 16.49 33.72 -13.48
CA SER A 123 15.77 34.71 -14.31
C SER A 123 15.92 36.13 -13.78
N ASP A 124 15.79 36.31 -12.46
CA ASP A 124 15.96 37.61 -11.81
C ASP A 124 17.40 38.11 -11.97
N HIS A 125 18.38 37.23 -11.79
CA HIS A 125 19.79 37.56 -12.00
C HIS A 125 20.08 37.98 -13.46
N TYR A 126 19.51 37.30 -14.45
CA TYR A 126 19.65 37.70 -15.86
C TYR A 126 18.99 39.04 -16.15
N ARG A 127 17.80 39.30 -15.58
CA ARG A 127 17.11 40.58 -15.72
C ARG A 127 17.95 41.72 -15.14
N ASP A 128 18.51 41.55 -13.95
CA ASP A 128 19.38 42.54 -13.31
C ASP A 128 20.63 42.82 -14.13
N ASN A 129 21.25 41.76 -14.68
CA ASN A 129 22.40 41.92 -15.58
C ASN A 129 22.05 42.71 -16.83
N ILE A 130 20.90 42.46 -17.46
CA ILE A 130 20.45 43.22 -18.63
C ILE A 130 20.25 44.70 -18.26
N GLN A 131 19.64 44.99 -17.10
CA GLN A 131 19.46 46.38 -16.65
C GLN A 131 20.79 47.08 -16.37
N ASN A 132 21.75 46.38 -15.74
CA ASN A 132 23.08 46.92 -15.49
C ASN A 132 23.83 47.21 -16.80
N LEU A 133 23.75 46.31 -17.79
CA LEU A 133 24.33 46.56 -19.12
C LEU A 133 23.70 47.76 -19.81
N GLN A 134 22.37 47.94 -19.68
CA GLN A 134 21.68 49.13 -20.19
C GLN A 134 22.18 50.42 -19.51
N ARG A 135 22.38 50.41 -18.18
CA ARG A 135 22.94 51.54 -17.44
C ARG A 135 24.35 51.90 -17.90
N ILE A 136 25.22 50.90 -18.04
CA ILE A 136 26.58 51.09 -18.55
C ILE A 136 26.52 51.73 -19.95
N HIS A 137 25.65 51.23 -20.84
CA HIS A 137 25.49 51.81 -22.17
C HIS A 137 25.02 53.27 -22.13
N THR A 138 24.09 53.64 -21.24
CA THR A 138 23.69 55.05 -21.05
C THR A 138 24.83 55.92 -20.54
N LEU A 139 25.61 55.47 -19.56
CA LEU A 139 26.74 56.22 -19.00
C LEU A 139 27.85 56.47 -20.04
N ILE A 140 28.09 55.49 -20.93
CA ILE A 140 29.04 55.64 -22.04
C ILE A 140 28.57 56.72 -23.02
N ASN A 141 27.29 56.72 -23.40
CA ASN A 141 26.72 57.72 -24.30
C ASN A 141 26.77 59.14 -23.71
N ASP A 142 26.62 59.26 -22.39
CA ASP A 142 26.72 60.54 -21.67
C ASP A 142 28.17 61.02 -21.43
N LYS A 143 29.17 60.34 -22.04
CA LYS A 143 30.62 60.61 -21.90
C LYS A 143 31.15 60.46 -20.46
N GLN A 144 30.43 59.78 -19.57
CA GLN A 144 30.88 59.47 -18.21
C GLN A 144 31.72 58.18 -18.16
N VAL A 145 32.77 58.14 -18.98
CA VAL A 145 33.57 56.92 -19.24
C VAL A 145 34.22 56.37 -17.96
N SER A 146 34.65 57.25 -17.04
CA SER A 146 35.22 56.84 -15.74
C SER A 146 34.20 56.14 -14.83
N THR A 147 32.95 56.56 -14.85
CA THR A 147 31.87 55.95 -14.05
C THR A 147 31.49 54.60 -14.66
N ALA A 148 31.38 54.53 -15.99
CA ALA A 148 31.07 53.30 -16.72
C ALA A 148 32.17 52.23 -16.55
N SER A 149 33.45 52.59 -16.55
CA SER A 149 34.54 51.63 -16.31
C SER A 149 34.48 51.05 -14.90
N THR A 150 34.16 51.87 -13.90
CA THR A 150 34.02 51.44 -12.51
C THR A 150 32.84 50.48 -12.33
N GLU A 151 31.70 50.75 -12.98
CA GLU A 151 30.55 49.83 -12.98
C GLU A 151 30.87 48.51 -13.67
N LEU A 152 31.59 48.54 -14.80
CA LEU A 152 32.01 47.33 -15.52
C LEU A 152 32.94 46.46 -14.66
N ASP A 153 33.93 47.05 -13.99
CA ASP A 153 34.85 46.33 -13.11
C ASP A 153 34.11 45.68 -11.93
N ASN A 154 33.12 46.38 -11.36
CA ASN A 154 32.28 45.83 -10.31
C ASN A 154 31.43 44.65 -10.81
N LEU A 155 30.96 44.70 -12.06
CA LEU A 155 30.19 43.63 -12.70
C LEU A 155 31.06 42.40 -12.96
N ILE A 156 32.29 42.59 -13.45
CA ILE A 156 33.28 41.53 -13.66
C ILE A 156 33.61 40.84 -12.33
N LYS A 157 33.89 41.60 -11.27
CA LYS A 157 34.17 41.05 -9.93
C LYS A 157 33.02 40.19 -9.41
N ARG A 158 31.77 40.64 -9.56
CA ARG A 158 30.59 39.85 -9.19
C ARG A 158 30.50 38.55 -9.99
N HIS A 159 30.76 38.61 -11.29
CA HIS A 159 30.74 37.44 -12.15
C HIS A 159 31.82 36.41 -11.77
N GLU A 160 33.02 36.87 -11.40
CA GLU A 160 34.07 35.99 -10.88
C GLU A 160 33.70 35.34 -9.56
N GLU A 161 33.04 36.08 -8.67
CA GLU A 161 32.60 35.56 -7.36
C GLU A 161 31.53 34.47 -7.53
N ILE A 162 30.56 34.69 -8.41
CA ILE A 162 29.55 33.68 -8.77
C ILE A 162 30.21 32.45 -9.41
N HIS A 163 31.18 32.66 -10.30
CA HIS A 163 31.91 31.56 -10.92
C HIS A 163 32.67 30.72 -9.89
N LYS A 164 33.35 31.37 -8.92
CA LYS A 164 34.02 30.67 -7.82
C LYS A 164 33.05 29.87 -6.97
N GLN A 165 31.86 30.41 -6.66
CA GLN A 165 30.82 29.68 -5.94
C GLN A 165 30.33 28.46 -6.73
N HIS A 166 30.16 28.60 -8.05
CA HIS A 166 29.73 27.50 -8.91
C HIS A 166 30.79 26.39 -9.02
N VAL A 167 32.07 26.75 -9.16
CA VAL A 167 33.21 25.81 -9.17
C VAL A 167 33.38 25.11 -7.83
N TYR A 168 33.25 25.84 -6.72
CA TYR A 168 33.27 25.25 -5.38
C TYR A 168 32.14 24.24 -5.20
N PHE A 169 30.92 24.58 -5.63
CA PHE A 169 29.77 23.67 -5.58
C PHE A 169 30.04 22.43 -6.44
N THR A 170 30.35 22.58 -7.72
CA THR A 170 30.58 21.44 -8.62
C THR A 170 31.73 20.53 -8.18
N ASN A 171 32.80 21.05 -7.59
CA ASN A 171 33.90 20.23 -7.06
C ASN A 171 33.57 19.56 -5.73
N THR A 172 32.80 20.20 -4.86
CA THR A 172 32.40 19.63 -3.56
C THR A 172 31.35 18.52 -3.72
N TYR A 173 30.52 18.59 -4.77
CA TYR A 173 29.38 17.69 -4.97
C TYR A 173 29.59 16.62 -6.05
N LYS A 174 30.84 16.25 -6.38
CA LYS A 174 31.17 15.11 -7.26
C LYS A 174 30.81 13.72 -6.67
N GLY A 175 30.21 13.65 -5.48
CA GLY A 175 29.62 12.42 -4.94
C GLY A 175 28.28 12.08 -5.60
N GLU A 176 27.93 10.78 -5.63
CA GLU A 176 26.72 10.26 -6.27
C GLU A 176 25.46 11.08 -5.94
N PRO A 177 24.54 11.27 -6.92
CA PRO A 177 23.40 12.19 -6.83
C PRO A 177 22.38 11.89 -5.71
N LYS A 178 22.53 10.79 -4.97
CA LYS A 178 21.65 10.45 -3.85
C LYS A 178 21.81 11.35 -2.61
N ASP A 179 22.99 11.93 -2.38
CA ASP A 179 23.24 12.79 -1.21
C ASP A 179 23.16 14.31 -1.51
N GLN A 180 23.03 14.68 -2.79
CA GLN A 180 23.10 16.08 -3.22
C GLN A 180 21.91 16.94 -2.75
N TYR A 181 20.75 16.34 -2.51
CA TYR A 181 19.54 17.07 -2.11
C TYR A 181 19.46 17.37 -0.61
N ARG A 182 20.19 16.64 0.23
CA ARG A 182 20.11 16.80 1.70
C ARG A 182 20.77 18.11 2.18
N TYR A 183 21.74 18.63 1.44
CA TYR A 183 22.52 19.80 1.86
C TYR A 183 21.95 21.16 1.41
N LEU A 184 21.06 21.20 0.42
CA LEU A 184 20.34 22.43 0.07
C LEU A 184 19.40 22.90 1.19
N PHE A 185 18.95 21.97 2.06
CA PHE A 185 18.12 22.30 3.22
C PHE A 185 18.90 22.82 4.43
N VAL A 186 20.20 22.54 4.55
CA VAL A 186 20.97 22.94 5.75
C VAL A 186 21.41 24.39 5.70
N ARG A 187 21.60 24.99 4.51
CA ARG A 187 22.12 26.36 4.41
C ARG A 187 21.07 27.47 4.58
N ARG A 188 19.77 27.13 4.58
CA ARG A 188 18.68 28.12 4.81
C ARG A 188 18.36 28.34 6.30
N ASN A 189 18.90 27.51 7.20
CA ASN A 189 18.65 27.54 8.64
C ASN A 189 19.89 27.87 9.50
N LEU A 190 20.99 28.32 8.92
CA LEU A 190 22.11 28.81 9.72
C LEU A 190 21.77 30.23 10.22
N PRO A 191 21.67 30.45 11.55
CA PRO A 191 21.48 31.79 12.08
C PRO A 191 22.68 32.64 11.71
N THR A 192 22.41 33.84 11.20
CA THR A 192 23.42 34.89 10.99
C THR A 192 24.05 35.24 12.33
N TYR A 193 25.21 34.63 12.61
CA TYR A 193 26.02 34.97 13.76
C TYR A 193 26.68 36.33 13.47
N GLY A 194 26.07 37.39 13.98
CA GLY A 194 26.50 38.76 13.70
C GLY A 194 25.62 39.87 14.27
N ASP A 195 24.46 39.56 14.87
CA ASP A 195 23.70 40.52 15.67
C ASP A 195 23.84 40.22 17.17
N SER A 196 24.93 40.71 17.75
CA SER A 196 24.99 41.01 19.19
C SER A 196 25.55 42.41 19.34
N LYS A 197 24.68 43.28 19.88
CA LYS A 197 24.94 44.64 20.36
C LYS A 197 26.07 44.70 21.38
#